data_AF-A0A7C5WSU8-F1
#
_entry.id   AF-A0A7C5WSU8-F1
#
_cell.length_a   1.000
_cell.length_b   1.000
_cell.length_c   1.000
_cell.angle_alpha   90.00
_cell.angle_beta   90.00
_cell.angle_gamma   90.00
#
_symmetry.space_group_name_H-M   'P 1'
#
loop_
_entity.id
_entity.type
_entity.pdbx_description
1 polymer ?
#
loop_
_entity_poly.entity_id
_entity_poly.type
_entity_poly.pdbx_seq_one_letter_code
_entity_poly.pdbx_strand_id
1 'polypeptide(L)'
;MCKKTILLVFTCLLLLSLVAPIVHAVITVTYQYISCRIQLLAVSGDRGVVIPGEIRVSRYGRGLISSSDVSEDVLVSFKLALIYASITTGVNYKCCNYYLKINGDVKGLSATLLFYTVLSHILSEGTCPGEISATGIIGPGGVVGAIGGLEYKLSIAQAQNLSLVYVPGVQIREYNYSSTQIKGVYTIYEFISPRDDLGDNDTYLIYTNIQQLFKTTYENLSSTAWGILSELRSLNWTDSHFENAVESLEKSANAASQERYYEASSLAYSALVNAYISKLLYIFEFKPWEFPSITNKIVDNVLETVNNVKLEIRDRLEENLVKGVLNSVYLDLMITAYVRISEAEKQALRA
;
A
#
# COMPACT_ATOMS: atom_id res chain seq x y z
N MET A 1 51.91 -56.54 28.00
CA MET A 1 51.17 -55.84 26.92
C MET A 1 49.70 -55.51 27.23
N CYS A 2 49.08 -56.02 28.32
CA CYS A 2 47.64 -55.86 28.54
C CYS A 2 47.16 -54.47 29.03
N LYS A 3 47.98 -53.70 29.77
CA LYS A 3 47.54 -52.42 30.36
C LYS A 3 47.43 -51.26 29.37
N LYS A 4 48.24 -51.23 28.31
CA LYS A 4 48.21 -50.14 27.31
C LYS A 4 46.99 -50.24 26.39
N THR A 5 46.54 -51.45 26.08
CA THR A 5 45.36 -51.67 25.23
C THR A 5 44.07 -51.28 25.94
N ILE A 6 43.95 -51.57 27.25
CA ILE A 6 42.77 -51.20 28.04
C ILE A 6 42.64 -49.68 28.15
N LEU A 7 43.75 -48.96 28.38
CA LEU A 7 43.74 -47.50 28.48
C LEU A 7 43.28 -46.85 27.17
N LEU A 8 43.71 -47.38 26.03
CA LEU A 8 43.40 -46.85 24.69
C LEU A 8 41.93 -47.07 24.30
N VAL A 9 41.37 -48.23 24.66
CA VAL A 9 39.93 -48.51 24.46
C VAL A 9 39.07 -47.59 25.35
N PHE A 10 39.49 -47.37 26.60
CA PHE A 10 38.75 -46.50 27.52
C PHE A 10 38.80 -45.02 27.08
N THR A 11 39.95 -44.54 26.57
CA THR A 11 40.03 -43.17 26.03
C THR A 11 39.21 -43.01 24.75
N CYS A 12 39.15 -44.03 23.89
CA CYS A 12 38.36 -43.98 22.66
C CYS A 12 36.85 -43.96 22.96
N LEU A 13 36.38 -44.76 23.92
CA LEU A 13 34.98 -44.77 24.39
C LEU A 13 34.57 -43.44 25.06
N LEU A 14 35.48 -42.82 25.80
CA LEU A 14 35.25 -41.54 26.47
C LEU A 14 35.25 -40.36 25.46
N LEU A 15 36.04 -40.46 24.40
CA LEU A 15 35.97 -39.54 23.26
C LEU A 15 34.67 -39.70 22.48
N LEU A 16 34.21 -40.93 22.25
CA LEU A 16 32.93 -41.22 21.57
C LEU A 16 31.71 -40.70 22.36
N SER A 17 31.73 -40.74 23.70
CA SER A 17 30.65 -40.19 24.52
C SER A 17 30.65 -38.65 24.57
N LEU A 18 31.78 -38.00 24.31
CA LEU A 18 31.88 -36.54 24.21
C LEU A 18 31.37 -35.98 22.87
N VAL A 19 31.35 -36.78 21.80
CA VAL A 19 30.77 -36.34 20.49
C VAL A 19 29.26 -36.60 20.40
N ALA A 20 28.73 -37.55 21.19
CA ALA A 20 27.33 -37.94 21.16
C ALA A 20 26.30 -36.79 21.41
N PRO A 21 26.57 -35.74 22.24
CA PRO A 21 25.60 -34.67 22.44
C PRO A 21 25.52 -33.69 21.27
N ILE A 22 26.51 -33.65 20.37
CA ILE A 22 26.56 -32.66 19.29
C ILE A 22 25.57 -32.99 18.15
N VAL A 23 25.18 -34.26 18.02
CA VAL A 23 24.33 -34.73 16.91
C VAL A 23 22.82 -34.58 17.20
N HIS A 24 22.42 -34.27 18.45
CA HIS A 24 21.00 -34.19 18.85
C HIS A 24 20.51 -32.77 19.17
N ALA A 25 21.19 -31.74 18.68
CA ALA A 25 20.51 -30.46 18.45
C ALA A 25 19.51 -30.64 17.28
N VAL A 26 18.45 -31.42 17.51
CA VAL A 26 17.24 -31.38 16.70
C VAL A 26 16.74 -29.95 16.84
N ILE A 27 16.97 -29.15 15.81
CA ILE A 27 16.37 -27.84 15.67
C ILE A 27 14.87 -28.11 15.55
N THR A 28 14.16 -28.13 16.67
CA THR A 28 12.72 -28.08 16.70
C THR A 28 12.34 -26.71 16.17
N VAL A 29 12.14 -26.59 14.86
CA VAL A 29 11.54 -25.39 14.27
C VAL A 29 10.11 -25.33 14.80
N THR A 30 9.90 -24.57 15.87
CA THR A 30 8.58 -24.25 16.37
C THR A 30 7.91 -23.35 15.33
N TYR A 31 6.99 -23.93 14.56
CA TYR A 31 6.13 -23.16 13.66
C TYR A 31 5.37 -22.13 14.48
N GLN A 32 5.67 -20.86 14.27
CA GLN A 32 4.90 -19.76 14.84
C GLN A 32 3.63 -19.59 13.99
N TYR A 33 2.48 -19.75 14.65
CA TYR A 33 1.17 -19.57 14.03
C TYR A 33 0.53 -18.27 14.52
N ILE A 34 0.07 -17.45 13.59
CA ILE A 34 -0.72 -16.24 13.85
C ILE A 34 -2.11 -16.51 13.29
N SER A 35 -3.15 -16.28 14.09
CA SER A 35 -4.55 -16.37 13.65
C SER A 35 -5.29 -15.09 14.01
N CYS A 36 -5.81 -14.41 12.99
CA CYS A 36 -6.52 -13.16 13.12
C CYS A 36 -7.97 -13.32 12.67
N ARG A 37 -8.90 -12.93 13.54
CA ARG A 37 -10.32 -12.81 13.19
C ARG A 37 -10.52 -11.53 12.39
N ILE A 38 -11.33 -11.61 11.35
CA ILE A 38 -11.63 -10.49 10.47
C ILE A 38 -13.13 -10.35 10.28
N GLN A 39 -13.59 -9.12 10.06
CA GLN A 39 -15.00 -8.80 9.83
C GLN A 39 -15.15 -8.19 8.45
N LEU A 40 -15.65 -8.97 7.48
CA LEU A 40 -15.87 -8.50 6.11
C LEU A 40 -17.17 -7.69 6.03
N LEU A 41 -17.15 -6.57 5.32
CA LEU A 41 -18.34 -5.77 5.02
C LEU A 41 -18.88 -6.11 3.63
N ALA A 42 -20.10 -6.63 3.60
CA ALA A 42 -20.78 -7.04 2.39
C ALA A 42 -22.16 -6.37 2.27
N VAL A 43 -22.78 -6.55 1.11
CA VAL A 43 -24.14 -6.11 0.81
C VAL A 43 -24.93 -7.33 0.37
N SER A 44 -26.14 -7.49 0.91
CA SER A 44 -27.07 -8.55 0.54
C SER A 44 -28.43 -7.90 0.27
N GLY A 45 -28.83 -7.82 -1.00
CA GLY A 45 -29.95 -6.97 -1.41
C GLY A 45 -29.71 -5.51 -1.03
N ASP A 46 -30.66 -4.90 -0.33
CA ASP A 46 -30.61 -3.48 0.07
C ASP A 46 -30.12 -3.27 1.52
N ARG A 47 -29.32 -4.20 2.04
CA ARG A 47 -28.80 -4.13 3.42
C ARG A 47 -27.33 -4.52 3.52
N GLY A 48 -26.65 -3.89 4.47
CA GLY A 48 -25.29 -4.25 4.86
C GLY A 48 -25.27 -5.51 5.71
N VAL A 49 -24.22 -6.30 5.56
CA VAL A 49 -23.99 -7.52 6.35
C VAL A 49 -22.52 -7.58 6.75
N VAL A 50 -22.26 -7.95 8.01
CA VAL A 50 -20.92 -8.31 8.48
C VAL A 50 -20.76 -9.82 8.39
N ILE A 51 -19.69 -10.25 7.73
CA ILE A 51 -19.40 -11.67 7.53
C ILE A 51 -18.09 -12.01 8.24
N PRO A 52 -18.11 -12.87 9.26
CA PRO A 52 -16.92 -13.21 10.01
C PRO A 52 -16.00 -14.12 9.18
N GLY A 53 -14.70 -13.88 9.30
CA GLY A 53 -13.66 -14.69 8.69
C GLY A 53 -12.43 -14.84 9.57
N GLU A 54 -11.45 -15.58 9.06
CA GLU A 54 -10.19 -15.85 9.73
C GLU A 54 -9.06 -15.90 8.70
N ILE A 55 -7.95 -15.23 9.03
CA ILE A 55 -6.67 -15.34 8.31
C ILE A 55 -5.68 -16.01 9.26
N ARG A 56 -5.07 -17.10 8.80
CA ARG A 56 -3.97 -17.76 9.51
C ARG A 56 -2.68 -17.67 8.71
N VAL A 57 -1.59 -17.41 9.41
CA VAL A 57 -0.25 -17.35 8.85
C VAL A 57 0.67 -18.27 9.64
N SER A 58 1.36 -19.16 8.95
CA SER A 58 2.38 -20.05 9.52
C SER A 58 3.74 -19.61 9.00
N ARG A 59 4.66 -19.24 9.90
CA ARG A 59 6.04 -18.85 9.54
C ARG A 59 6.88 -20.06 9.10
N TYR A 60 7.93 -19.81 8.33
CA TYR A 60 8.80 -20.83 7.72
C TYR A 60 8.07 -21.69 6.68
N GLY A 61 7.28 -21.03 5.83
CA GLY A 61 6.52 -21.62 4.73
C GLY A 61 7.20 -21.50 3.37
N ARG A 62 6.40 -21.69 2.30
CA ARG A 62 6.83 -21.56 0.89
C ARG A 62 5.88 -20.70 0.06
N GLY A 63 5.05 -19.88 0.70
CA GLY A 63 4.03 -19.07 0.04
C GLY A 63 2.78 -19.83 -0.37
N LEU A 64 2.50 -20.98 0.26
CA LEU A 64 1.30 -21.76 -0.06
C LEU A 64 0.06 -21.03 0.47
N ILE A 65 -0.95 -20.90 -0.37
CA ILE A 65 -2.23 -20.28 -0.02
C ILE A 65 -3.31 -21.35 -0.07
N SER A 66 -4.06 -21.47 1.01
CA SER A 66 -5.16 -22.41 1.16
C SER A 66 -6.42 -21.65 1.61
N SER A 67 -7.60 -22.17 1.29
CA SER A 67 -8.86 -21.53 1.69
C SER A 67 -9.98 -22.53 1.97
N SER A 68 -10.99 -22.09 2.73
CA SER A 68 -12.23 -22.84 3.01
C SER A 68 -13.42 -21.90 2.91
N ASP A 69 -14.44 -22.33 2.18
CA ASP A 69 -15.70 -21.58 2.03
C ASP A 69 -15.47 -20.18 1.43
N VAL A 70 -14.56 -20.08 0.46
CA VAL A 70 -14.21 -18.84 -0.24
C VAL A 70 -14.42 -19.02 -1.74
N SER A 71 -15.06 -18.05 -2.37
CA SER A 71 -15.21 -17.95 -3.82
C SER A 71 -13.89 -17.56 -4.52
N GLU A 72 -13.77 -17.85 -5.81
CA GLU A 72 -12.52 -17.62 -6.55
C GLU A 72 -12.13 -16.14 -6.59
N ASP A 73 -13.08 -15.23 -6.75
CA ASP A 73 -12.85 -13.79 -6.78
C ASP A 73 -12.34 -13.25 -5.44
N VAL A 74 -12.87 -13.75 -4.32
CA VAL A 74 -12.37 -13.39 -2.98
C VAL A 74 -10.97 -13.97 -2.75
N LEU A 75 -10.67 -15.17 -3.24
CA LEU A 75 -9.34 -15.75 -3.18
C LEU A 75 -8.32 -14.95 -4.03
N VAL A 76 -8.73 -14.46 -5.20
CA VAL A 76 -7.92 -13.55 -6.03
C VAL A 76 -7.65 -12.25 -5.28
N SER A 77 -8.66 -11.64 -4.65
CA SER A 77 -8.48 -10.48 -3.78
C SER A 77 -7.46 -10.72 -2.67
N PHE A 78 -7.52 -11.89 -2.03
CA PHE A 78 -6.57 -12.25 -0.98
C PHE A 78 -5.14 -12.38 -1.50
N LYS A 79 -4.96 -13.05 -2.65
CA LYS A 79 -3.65 -13.18 -3.31
C LYS A 79 -3.06 -11.81 -3.66
N LEU A 80 -3.89 -10.93 -4.23
CA LEU A 80 -3.48 -9.57 -4.59
C LEU A 80 -3.06 -8.78 -3.34
N ALA A 81 -3.90 -8.79 -2.31
CA ALA A 81 -3.61 -8.14 -1.03
C ALA A 81 -2.30 -8.63 -0.40
N LEU A 82 -2.05 -9.94 -0.43
CA LEU A 82 -0.83 -10.53 0.11
C LEU A 82 0.43 -10.06 -0.62
N ILE A 83 0.36 -10.02 -1.95
CA ILE A 83 1.44 -9.54 -2.79
C ILE A 83 1.75 -8.07 -2.49
N TYR A 84 0.71 -7.23 -2.40
CA TYR A 84 0.87 -5.83 -2.03
C TYR A 84 1.46 -5.69 -0.62
N ALA A 85 0.94 -6.44 0.36
CA ALA A 85 1.47 -6.44 1.73
C ALA A 85 2.97 -6.81 1.78
N SER A 86 3.37 -7.82 1.00
CA SER A 86 4.76 -8.26 0.88
C SER A 86 5.69 -7.15 0.38
N ILE A 87 5.28 -6.47 -0.70
CA ILE A 87 6.06 -5.38 -1.28
C ILE A 87 6.12 -4.18 -0.34
N THR A 88 4.99 -3.83 0.27
CA THR A 88 4.93 -2.66 1.15
C THR A 88 5.72 -2.86 2.43
N THR A 89 5.79 -4.09 2.96
CA THR A 89 6.52 -4.39 4.20
C THR A 89 7.98 -4.80 3.95
N GLY A 90 8.36 -5.10 2.71
CA GLY A 90 9.66 -5.68 2.37
C GLY A 90 9.80 -7.17 2.71
N VAL A 91 8.80 -7.78 3.35
CA VAL A 91 8.83 -9.20 3.76
C VAL A 91 8.34 -10.06 2.60
N ASN A 92 9.16 -11.01 2.14
CA ASN A 92 8.75 -11.91 1.06
C ASN A 92 7.61 -12.83 1.52
N TYR A 93 6.44 -12.76 0.89
CA TYR A 93 5.29 -13.60 1.27
C TYR A 93 5.59 -15.10 1.18
N LYS A 94 6.59 -15.52 0.40
CA LYS A 94 7.01 -16.92 0.35
C LYS A 94 7.62 -17.42 1.67
N CYS A 95 7.96 -16.55 2.62
CA CYS A 95 8.46 -16.95 3.94
C CYS A 95 7.40 -17.62 4.82
N CYS A 96 6.12 -17.56 4.44
CA CYS A 96 4.98 -18.07 5.21
C CYS A 96 4.04 -18.92 4.36
N ASN A 97 3.17 -19.68 5.03
CA ASN A 97 1.98 -20.27 4.42
C ASN A 97 0.73 -19.57 4.97
N TYR A 98 -0.30 -19.46 4.14
CA TYR A 98 -1.50 -18.67 4.40
C TYR A 98 -2.75 -19.53 4.29
N TYR A 99 -3.70 -19.27 5.17
CA TYR A 99 -5.02 -19.89 5.13
C TYR A 99 -6.10 -18.81 5.34
N LEU A 100 -7.07 -18.79 4.44
CA LEU A 100 -8.22 -17.90 4.50
C LEU A 100 -9.50 -18.71 4.70
N LYS A 101 -10.28 -18.38 5.73
CA LYS A 101 -11.62 -18.94 5.94
C LYS A 101 -12.63 -17.82 6.03
N ILE A 102 -13.75 -17.96 5.33
CA ILE A 102 -14.85 -16.99 5.40
C ILE A 102 -16.13 -17.77 5.66
N ASN A 103 -16.90 -17.37 6.68
CA ASN A 103 -18.13 -18.08 7.01
C ASN A 103 -19.31 -17.49 6.20
N GLY A 104 -19.41 -17.84 4.92
CA GLY A 104 -20.55 -17.47 4.06
C GLY A 104 -20.23 -17.48 2.56
N ASP A 105 -21.27 -17.46 1.71
CA ASP A 105 -21.14 -17.28 0.26
C ASP A 105 -20.87 -15.81 -0.05
N VAL A 106 -19.60 -15.41 0.02
CA VAL A 106 -19.15 -14.03 -0.24
C VAL A 106 -18.59 -13.95 -1.65
N LYS A 107 -18.90 -12.88 -2.37
CA LYS A 107 -18.36 -12.57 -3.69
C LYS A 107 -17.91 -11.12 -3.76
N GLY A 108 -17.06 -10.83 -4.73
CA GLY A 108 -16.59 -9.51 -5.07
C GLY A 108 -15.25 -9.13 -4.46
N LEU A 109 -14.63 -8.12 -5.06
CA LEU A 109 -13.25 -7.73 -4.76
C LEU A 109 -13.13 -6.73 -3.60
N SER A 110 -14.24 -6.30 -3.00
CA SER A 110 -14.26 -5.18 -2.04
C SER A 110 -13.64 -5.48 -0.67
N ALA A 111 -13.17 -6.71 -0.45
CA ALA A 111 -12.46 -7.13 0.75
C ALA A 111 -10.93 -7.03 0.62
N THR A 112 -10.40 -6.73 -0.57
CA THR A 112 -8.95 -6.65 -0.81
C THR A 112 -8.26 -5.71 0.18
N LEU A 113 -8.89 -4.57 0.51
CA LEU A 113 -8.34 -3.62 1.49
C LEU A 113 -8.20 -4.23 2.89
N LEU A 114 -9.21 -4.96 3.37
CA LEU A 114 -9.16 -5.62 4.67
C LEU A 114 -8.04 -6.67 4.72
N PHE A 115 -7.96 -7.49 3.69
CA PHE A 115 -6.91 -8.51 3.61
C PHE A 115 -5.53 -7.87 3.62
N TYR A 116 -5.33 -6.78 2.86
CA TYR A 116 -4.06 -6.07 2.83
C TYR A 116 -3.71 -5.52 4.21
N THR A 117 -4.64 -4.83 4.88
CA THR A 117 -4.36 -4.23 6.20
C THR A 117 -3.95 -5.29 7.21
N VAL A 118 -4.67 -6.42 7.25
CA VAL A 118 -4.37 -7.53 8.16
C VAL A 118 -3.03 -8.17 7.82
N LEU A 119 -2.79 -8.48 6.55
CA LEU A 119 -1.56 -9.14 6.12
C LEU A 119 -0.33 -8.25 6.28
N SER A 120 -0.42 -6.96 5.97
CA SER A 120 0.67 -6.01 6.18
C SER A 120 1.06 -5.94 7.64
N HIS A 121 0.10 -5.83 8.57
CA HIS A 121 0.39 -5.80 10.00
C HIS A 121 0.96 -7.14 10.50
N ILE A 122 0.47 -8.29 10.02
CA ILE A 122 1.05 -9.60 10.35
C ILE A 122 2.51 -9.70 9.85
N LEU A 123 2.80 -9.20 8.65
CA LEU A 123 4.13 -9.28 8.06
C LEU A 123 5.12 -8.31 8.75
N SER A 124 4.71 -7.07 9.05
CA SER A 124 5.57 -6.08 9.70
C SER A 124 5.71 -6.27 11.21
N GLU A 125 4.61 -6.57 11.92
CA GLU A 125 4.59 -6.61 13.39
C GLU A 125 4.61 -8.05 13.94
N GLY A 126 4.19 -9.04 13.16
CA GLY A 126 4.09 -10.43 13.62
C GLY A 126 2.92 -10.68 14.57
N THR A 127 1.93 -9.79 14.59
CA THR A 127 0.75 -9.82 15.46
C THR A 127 -0.53 -9.62 14.65
N CYS A 128 -1.69 -9.75 15.32
CA CYS A 128 -2.98 -9.41 14.72
C CYS A 128 -3.35 -7.96 15.01
N PRO A 129 -3.84 -7.20 14.02
CA PRO A 129 -4.29 -5.83 14.25
C PRO A 129 -5.69 -5.85 14.86
N GLY A 130 -5.81 -6.12 16.17
CA GLY A 130 -7.08 -6.03 16.92
C GLY A 130 -8.33 -6.56 16.20
N GLU A 131 -9.50 -5.98 16.49
CA GLU A 131 -10.73 -6.21 15.71
C GLU A 131 -10.91 -5.10 14.67
N ILE A 132 -10.40 -5.31 13.45
CA ILE A 132 -10.52 -4.35 12.35
C ILE A 132 -11.48 -4.83 11.26
N SER A 133 -12.06 -3.84 10.56
CA SER A 133 -12.83 -4.05 9.35
C SER A 133 -12.39 -3.04 8.30
N ALA A 134 -12.62 -3.36 7.03
CA ALA A 134 -12.30 -2.46 5.93
C ALA A 134 -13.05 -2.87 4.68
N THR A 135 -13.31 -1.91 3.81
CA THR A 135 -13.87 -2.21 2.50
C THR A 135 -13.28 -1.29 1.43
N GLY A 136 -12.88 -1.88 0.32
CA GLY A 136 -12.16 -1.19 -0.74
C GLY A 136 -11.51 -2.20 -1.66
N ILE A 137 -11.46 -1.87 -2.94
CA ILE A 137 -10.72 -2.67 -3.92
C ILE A 137 -9.34 -2.07 -4.03
N ILE A 138 -8.29 -2.77 -3.61
CA ILE A 138 -6.92 -2.39 -4.01
C ILE A 138 -6.78 -2.84 -5.46
N GLY A 139 -6.70 -1.87 -6.35
CA GLY A 139 -6.41 -2.06 -7.76
C GLY A 139 -4.92 -1.99 -8.03
N PRO A 140 -4.56 -2.09 -9.32
CA PRO A 140 -3.22 -1.86 -9.79
C PRO A 140 -2.59 -0.59 -9.24
N GLY A 141 -1.30 -0.64 -8.95
CA GLY A 141 -0.54 0.44 -8.33
C GLY A 141 -0.87 0.71 -6.85
N GLY A 142 -1.59 -0.19 -6.17
CA GLY A 142 -1.99 -0.06 -4.77
C GLY A 142 -3.10 0.98 -4.52
N VAL A 143 -3.73 1.47 -5.60
CA VAL A 143 -4.83 2.44 -5.51
C VAL A 143 -6.07 1.76 -4.94
N VAL A 144 -6.68 2.32 -3.90
CA VAL A 144 -8.00 1.84 -3.47
C VAL A 144 -9.10 2.51 -4.27
N GLY A 145 -9.77 1.71 -5.09
CA GLY A 145 -10.91 2.11 -5.90
C GLY A 145 -12.22 2.04 -5.14
N ALA A 146 -13.19 2.84 -5.60
CA ALA A 146 -14.55 2.91 -5.10
C ALA A 146 -15.25 1.53 -5.11
N ILE A 147 -16.26 1.40 -4.24
CA ILE A 147 -17.02 0.17 -4.06
C ILE A 147 -18.52 0.46 -4.07
N GLY A 148 -19.30 -0.50 -4.57
CA GLY A 148 -20.75 -0.43 -4.51
C GLY A 148 -21.29 -0.64 -3.08
N GLY A 149 -22.43 0.00 -2.80
CA GLY A 149 -23.18 -0.16 -1.55
C GLY A 149 -22.43 0.27 -0.29
N LEU A 150 -21.57 1.29 -0.43
CA LEU A 150 -20.76 1.80 0.66
C LEU A 150 -21.61 2.24 1.87
N GLU A 151 -22.72 2.93 1.64
CA GLU A 151 -23.63 3.41 2.69
C GLU A 151 -24.17 2.26 3.54
N TYR A 152 -24.52 1.14 2.91
CA TYR A 152 -24.95 -0.07 3.60
C TYR A 152 -23.83 -0.71 4.42
N LYS A 153 -22.60 -0.70 3.91
CA LYS A 153 -21.42 -1.25 4.60
C LYS A 153 -21.01 -0.40 5.82
N LEU A 154 -21.11 0.92 5.71
CA LEU A 154 -20.80 1.83 6.82
C LEU A 154 -21.88 1.79 7.90
N SER A 155 -23.16 1.78 7.50
CA SER A 155 -24.26 1.68 8.46
C SER A 155 -24.21 0.38 9.28
N ILE A 156 -23.91 -0.76 8.66
CA ILE A 156 -23.77 -2.02 9.42
C ILE A 156 -22.51 -2.06 10.28
N ALA A 157 -21.40 -1.48 9.82
CA ALA A 157 -20.19 -1.39 10.62
C ALA A 157 -20.39 -0.55 11.89
N GLN A 158 -21.10 0.57 11.75
CA GLN A 158 -21.50 1.41 12.88
C GLN A 158 -22.43 0.65 13.83
N ALA A 159 -23.45 -0.04 13.30
CA ALA A 159 -24.39 -0.81 14.12
C ALA A 159 -23.72 -1.96 14.91
N GLN A 160 -22.57 -2.47 14.43
CA GLN A 160 -21.79 -3.52 15.08
C GLN A 160 -20.62 -2.97 15.93
N ASN A 161 -20.53 -1.64 16.10
CA ASN A 161 -19.45 -0.96 16.82
C ASN A 161 -18.04 -1.38 16.35
N LEU A 162 -17.85 -1.54 15.04
CA LEU A 162 -16.54 -1.86 14.50
C LEU A 162 -15.58 -0.68 14.71
N SER A 163 -14.42 -0.99 15.29
CA SER A 163 -13.49 0.00 15.84
C SER A 163 -12.81 0.89 14.78
N LEU A 164 -12.68 0.38 13.55
CA LEU A 164 -11.94 1.02 12.46
C LEU A 164 -12.47 0.49 11.12
N VAL A 165 -12.80 1.39 10.19
CA VAL A 165 -13.26 1.05 8.83
C VAL A 165 -12.53 1.91 7.79
N TYR A 166 -11.75 1.28 6.93
CA TYR A 166 -11.09 1.97 5.81
C TYR A 166 -12.00 2.05 4.58
N VAL A 167 -11.99 3.20 3.90
CA VAL A 167 -12.87 3.47 2.75
C VAL A 167 -12.18 4.34 1.68
N PRO A 168 -12.37 4.04 0.38
CA PRO A 168 -11.90 4.88 -0.71
C PRO A 168 -12.69 6.19 -0.91
N GLY A 169 -11.96 7.30 -1.04
CA GLY A 169 -12.40 8.49 -1.79
C GLY A 169 -13.67 9.22 -1.32
N VAL A 170 -14.12 9.01 -0.08
CA VAL A 170 -15.31 9.68 0.43
C VAL A 170 -14.95 11.03 1.02
N GLN A 171 -15.72 12.07 0.71
CA GLN A 171 -15.75 13.27 1.53
C GLN A 171 -16.33 12.88 2.90
N ILE A 172 -15.47 12.55 3.86
CA ILE A 172 -15.83 12.12 5.22
C ILE A 172 -16.79 13.13 5.88
N ARG A 173 -16.77 14.40 5.45
CA ARG A 173 -17.67 15.46 5.91
C ARG A 173 -19.14 15.27 5.55
N GLU A 174 -19.47 14.48 4.52
CA GLU A 174 -20.86 14.25 4.11
C GLU A 174 -21.55 13.16 4.94
N TYR A 175 -20.79 12.36 5.69
CA TYR A 175 -21.34 11.24 6.44
C TYR A 175 -20.99 11.33 7.93
N ASN A 176 -22.00 11.59 8.76
CA ASN A 176 -21.88 11.78 10.21
C ASN A 176 -21.67 10.44 10.96
N TYR A 177 -20.58 9.73 10.69
CA TYR A 177 -20.21 8.47 11.36
C TYR A 177 -19.36 8.77 12.61
N SER A 178 -20.01 8.94 13.77
CA SER A 178 -19.36 9.42 15.01
C SER A 178 -18.60 8.36 15.81
N SER A 179 -18.75 7.06 15.52
CA SER A 179 -18.19 5.96 16.33
C SER A 179 -17.10 5.13 15.64
N THR A 180 -16.77 5.42 14.38
CA THR A 180 -15.83 4.62 13.59
C THR A 180 -14.76 5.53 13.01
N GLN A 181 -13.49 5.26 13.32
CA GLN A 181 -12.40 5.95 12.65
C GLN A 181 -12.41 5.54 11.18
N ILE A 182 -12.65 6.51 10.28
CA ILE A 182 -12.57 6.31 8.84
C ILE A 182 -11.22 6.83 8.37
N LYS A 183 -10.39 5.93 7.85
CA LYS A 183 -9.08 6.25 7.29
C LYS A 183 -9.13 6.19 5.75
N GLY A 184 -8.55 7.21 5.11
CA GLY A 184 -8.53 7.36 3.65
C GLY A 184 -7.46 6.51 2.96
N VAL A 185 -7.52 6.42 1.62
CA VAL A 185 -6.65 5.58 0.77
C VAL A 185 -5.15 5.80 1.00
N TYR A 186 -4.75 6.98 1.46
CA TYR A 186 -3.35 7.34 1.64
C TYR A 186 -2.72 6.77 2.92
N THR A 187 -3.53 6.33 3.89
CA THR A 187 -3.04 5.78 5.16
C THR A 187 -2.64 4.31 5.06
N ILE A 188 -2.85 3.68 3.91
CA ILE A 188 -2.63 2.24 3.67
C ILE A 188 -1.15 1.88 3.78
N TYR A 189 -0.30 2.85 3.53
CA TYR A 189 1.15 2.77 3.63
C TYR A 189 1.68 3.25 5.00
N GLU A 190 0.81 3.60 5.96
CA GLU A 190 1.21 3.91 7.35
C GLU A 190 1.70 2.66 8.12
N PHE A 191 1.41 1.46 7.61
CA PHE A 191 1.82 0.17 8.24
C PHE A 191 3.24 -0.27 7.84
N ILE A 192 3.97 0.58 7.13
CA ILE A 192 5.30 0.30 6.61
C ILE A 192 6.32 0.55 7.72
N SER A 193 6.83 -0.52 8.30
CA SER A 193 8.14 -0.51 8.94
C SER A 193 8.90 -1.71 8.38
N PRO A 194 10.01 -1.50 7.64
CA PRO A 194 10.78 -2.61 7.10
C PRO A 194 11.36 -3.43 8.26
N ARG A 195 11.15 -4.74 8.20
CA ARG A 195 11.76 -5.71 9.11
C ARG A 195 12.94 -6.38 8.41
N ASP A 196 14.15 -6.14 8.91
CA ASP A 196 15.41 -6.65 8.34
C ASP A 196 15.56 -8.18 8.45
N ASP A 197 14.72 -8.85 9.25
CA ASP A 197 14.86 -10.24 9.66
C ASP A 197 14.25 -11.26 8.67
N LEU A 198 13.43 -10.84 7.69
CA LEU A 198 12.67 -11.75 6.81
C LEU A 198 12.65 -11.36 5.30
N GLY A 199 13.43 -10.35 4.89
CA GLY A 199 13.45 -9.85 3.52
C GLY A 199 14.26 -10.73 2.55
N ASP A 200 13.69 -11.04 1.40
CA ASP A 200 14.46 -11.47 0.21
C ASP A 200 15.05 -10.22 -0.46
N ASN A 201 16.29 -10.30 -0.95
CA ASN A 201 17.03 -9.16 -1.50
C ASN A 201 16.25 -8.48 -2.64
N ASP A 202 15.52 -9.26 -3.42
CA ASP A 202 14.69 -8.76 -4.53
C ASP A 202 13.47 -7.95 -4.05
N THR A 203 12.84 -8.36 -2.94
CA THR A 203 11.65 -7.66 -2.40
C THR A 203 12.07 -6.34 -1.75
N TYR A 204 13.20 -6.33 -1.06
CA TYR A 204 13.82 -5.13 -0.50
C TYR A 204 14.26 -4.15 -1.60
N LEU A 205 14.84 -4.64 -2.69
CA LEU A 205 15.22 -3.82 -3.84
C LEU A 205 13.99 -3.20 -4.53
N ILE A 206 12.89 -3.95 -4.66
CA ILE A 206 11.63 -3.42 -5.20
C ILE A 206 11.07 -2.33 -4.28
N TYR A 207 11.03 -2.57 -2.96
CA TYR A 207 10.58 -1.58 -1.99
C TYR A 207 11.38 -0.27 -2.07
N THR A 208 12.71 -0.36 -2.05
CA THR A 208 13.59 0.81 -2.11
C THR A 208 13.43 1.57 -3.42
N ASN A 209 13.32 0.87 -4.55
CA ASN A 209 13.05 1.48 -5.86
C ASN A 209 11.70 2.20 -5.91
N ILE A 210 10.66 1.61 -5.32
CA ILE A 210 9.32 2.21 -5.24
C ILE A 210 9.33 3.46 -4.34
N GLN A 211 9.96 3.38 -3.16
CA GLN A 211 10.08 4.52 -2.26
C GLN A 211 10.83 5.68 -2.92
N GLN A 212 11.92 5.37 -3.64
CA GLN A 212 12.69 6.38 -4.36
C GLN A 212 11.86 7.03 -5.48
N LEU A 213 11.09 6.26 -6.23
CA LEU A 213 10.19 6.79 -7.26
C LEU A 213 9.15 7.74 -6.65
N PHE A 214 8.50 7.34 -5.56
CA PHE A 214 7.51 8.18 -4.89
C PHE A 214 8.14 9.42 -4.25
N LYS A 215 9.37 9.32 -3.74
CA LYS A 215 10.12 10.47 -3.24
C LYS A 215 10.37 11.48 -4.35
N THR A 216 10.92 11.06 -5.49
CA THR A 216 11.16 11.94 -6.64
C THR A 216 9.86 12.56 -7.15
N THR A 217 8.78 11.77 -7.18
CA THR A 217 7.44 12.25 -7.57
C THR A 217 6.94 13.33 -6.60
N TYR A 218 7.04 13.09 -5.29
CA TYR A 218 6.70 14.06 -4.25
C TYR A 218 7.51 15.36 -4.41
N GLU A 219 8.83 15.27 -4.57
CA GLU A 219 9.72 16.43 -4.70
C GLU A 219 9.33 17.30 -5.90
N ASN A 220 9.08 16.67 -7.06
CA ASN A 220 8.68 17.37 -8.28
C ASN A 220 7.30 18.03 -8.16
N LEU A 221 6.29 17.30 -7.67
CA LEU A 221 4.93 17.81 -7.54
C LEU A 221 4.85 18.93 -6.50
N SER A 222 5.47 18.75 -5.33
CA SER A 222 5.47 19.74 -4.25
C SER A 222 6.21 21.01 -4.64
N SER A 223 7.37 20.89 -5.32
CA SER A 223 8.12 22.04 -5.83
C SER A 223 7.29 22.84 -6.84
N THR A 224 6.61 22.16 -7.77
CA THR A 224 5.77 22.81 -8.78
C THR A 224 4.57 23.52 -8.14
N ALA A 225 3.89 22.86 -7.19
CA ALA A 225 2.77 23.45 -6.47
C ALA A 225 3.21 24.68 -5.66
N TRP A 226 4.33 24.60 -4.94
CA TRP A 226 4.89 25.76 -4.21
C TRP A 226 5.28 26.91 -5.15
N GLY A 227 5.79 26.62 -6.34
CA GLY A 227 6.08 27.64 -7.35
C GLY A 227 4.83 28.44 -7.73
N ILE A 228 3.72 27.74 -8.01
CA ILE A 228 2.43 28.36 -8.34
C ILE A 228 1.89 29.17 -7.16
N LEU A 229 1.89 28.59 -5.95
CA LEU A 229 1.39 29.29 -4.76
C LEU A 229 2.23 30.52 -4.39
N SER A 230 3.55 30.47 -4.62
CA SER A 230 4.44 31.61 -4.39
C SER A 230 4.15 32.76 -5.37
N GLU A 231 3.88 32.43 -6.63
CA GLU A 231 3.42 33.40 -7.63
C GLU A 231 2.10 34.05 -7.20
N LEU A 232 1.08 33.25 -6.83
CA LEU A 232 -0.22 33.76 -6.39
C LEU A 232 -0.12 34.61 -5.12
N ARG A 233 0.71 34.18 -4.15
CA ARG A 233 0.97 34.96 -2.93
C ARG A 233 1.63 36.30 -3.24
N SER A 234 2.55 36.36 -4.19
CA SER A 234 3.18 37.63 -4.63
C SER A 234 2.18 38.60 -5.26
N LEU A 235 1.04 38.07 -5.75
CA LEU A 235 -0.07 38.82 -6.32
C LEU A 235 -1.15 39.12 -5.27
N ASN A 236 -0.93 38.80 -3.99
CA ASN A 236 -1.90 38.89 -2.88
C ASN A 236 -3.22 38.15 -3.16
N TRP A 237 -3.18 37.07 -3.94
CA TRP A 237 -4.34 36.25 -4.23
C TRP A 237 -4.53 35.13 -3.19
N THR A 238 -5.79 34.90 -2.80
CA THR A 238 -6.19 33.77 -1.96
C THR A 238 -7.62 33.37 -2.27
N ASP A 239 -7.89 32.07 -2.25
CA ASP A 239 -9.21 31.46 -2.38
C ASP A 239 -9.24 30.12 -1.64
N SER A 240 -10.37 29.42 -1.63
CA SER A 240 -10.50 28.14 -0.94
C SER A 240 -9.59 27.04 -1.51
N HIS A 241 -9.29 27.04 -2.81
CA HIS A 241 -8.35 26.12 -3.43
C HIS A 241 -6.90 26.47 -3.07
N PHE A 242 -6.54 27.75 -2.98
CA PHE A 242 -5.24 28.18 -2.47
C PHE A 242 -5.00 27.62 -1.05
N GLU A 243 -5.96 27.80 -0.15
CA GLU A 243 -5.88 27.32 1.22
C GLU A 243 -5.79 25.79 1.28
N ASN A 244 -6.64 25.08 0.51
CA ASN A 244 -6.60 23.62 0.41
C ASN A 244 -5.26 23.10 -0.15
N ALA A 245 -4.65 23.83 -1.09
CA ALA A 245 -3.34 23.47 -1.64
C ALA A 245 -2.23 23.61 -0.60
N VAL A 246 -2.23 24.69 0.19
CA VAL A 246 -1.27 24.90 1.29
C VAL A 246 -1.44 23.80 2.34
N GLU A 247 -2.65 23.54 2.81
CA GLU A 247 -2.93 22.49 3.80
C GLU A 247 -2.47 21.11 3.29
N SER A 248 -2.72 20.80 2.02
CA SER A 248 -2.30 19.54 1.40
C SER A 248 -0.78 19.43 1.32
N LEU A 249 -0.04 20.51 1.03
CA LEU A 249 1.43 20.52 1.02
C LEU A 249 2.03 20.34 2.41
N GLU A 250 1.44 20.93 3.44
CA GLU A 250 1.88 20.75 4.83
C GLU A 250 1.71 19.29 5.27
N LYS A 251 0.55 18.69 4.99
CA LYS A 251 0.30 17.26 5.22
C LYS A 251 1.27 16.40 4.42
N SER A 252 1.52 16.75 3.16
CA SER A 252 2.47 16.06 2.29
C SER A 252 3.88 16.07 2.87
N ALA A 253 4.36 17.22 3.35
CA ALA A 253 5.68 17.36 3.92
C ALA A 253 5.83 16.55 5.22
N ASN A 254 4.79 16.53 6.06
CA ASN A 254 4.75 15.71 7.27
C ASN A 254 4.74 14.20 6.96
N ALA A 255 4.09 13.76 5.89
CA ALA A 255 4.17 12.37 5.45
C ALA A 255 5.58 12.03 4.94
N ALA A 256 6.19 12.92 4.13
CA ALA A 256 7.54 12.73 3.60
C ALA A 256 8.62 12.65 4.69
N SER A 257 8.50 13.45 5.76
CA SER A 257 9.44 13.42 6.90
C SER A 257 9.41 12.11 7.70
N GLN A 258 8.35 11.32 7.51
CA GLN A 258 8.17 9.99 8.09
C GLN A 258 8.43 8.88 7.06
N GLU A 259 9.08 9.20 5.94
CA GLU A 259 9.37 8.29 4.83
C GLU A 259 8.12 7.67 4.17
N ARG A 260 6.94 8.27 4.36
CA ARG A 260 5.68 7.85 3.74
C ARG A 260 5.53 8.49 2.36
N TYR A 261 6.46 8.21 1.44
CA TYR A 261 6.56 8.94 0.17
C TYR A 261 5.39 8.75 -0.80
N TYR A 262 4.67 7.62 -0.75
CA TYR A 262 3.44 7.44 -1.52
C TYR A 262 2.35 8.44 -1.10
N GLU A 263 2.11 8.54 0.21
CA GLU A 263 1.14 9.46 0.78
C GLU A 263 1.55 10.91 0.50
N ALA A 264 2.82 11.22 0.69
CA ALA A 264 3.38 12.52 0.35
C ALA A 264 3.15 12.87 -1.12
N SER A 265 3.54 12.01 -2.06
CA SER A 265 3.35 12.28 -3.50
C SER A 265 1.88 12.46 -3.89
N SER A 266 0.98 11.72 -3.27
CA SER A 266 -0.46 11.85 -3.50
C SER A 266 -1.05 13.15 -2.95
N LEU A 267 -0.65 13.55 -1.74
CA LEU A 267 -1.05 14.82 -1.15
C LEU A 267 -0.46 16.01 -1.94
N ALA A 268 0.78 15.89 -2.40
CA ALA A 268 1.41 16.87 -3.29
C ALA A 268 0.69 16.97 -4.64
N TYR A 269 0.20 15.87 -5.21
CA TYR A 269 -0.63 15.90 -6.41
C TYR A 269 -1.94 16.67 -6.17
N SER A 270 -2.66 16.35 -5.08
CA SER A 270 -3.88 17.08 -4.69
C SER A 270 -3.61 18.57 -4.53
N ALA A 271 -2.48 18.93 -3.93
CA ALA A 271 -2.07 20.32 -3.79
C ALA A 271 -1.80 21.00 -5.14
N LEU A 272 -1.09 20.32 -6.05
CA LEU A 272 -0.78 20.82 -7.38
C LEU A 272 -2.06 21.13 -8.16
N VAL A 273 -3.04 20.23 -8.13
CA VAL A 273 -4.35 20.44 -8.77
C VAL A 273 -5.05 21.67 -8.20
N ASN A 274 -5.13 21.79 -6.88
CA ASN A 274 -5.75 22.95 -6.23
C ASN A 274 -5.00 24.27 -6.54
N ALA A 275 -3.66 24.23 -6.58
CA ALA A 275 -2.85 25.38 -6.94
C ALA A 275 -3.13 25.86 -8.39
N TYR A 276 -3.26 24.94 -9.35
CA TYR A 276 -3.65 25.29 -10.72
C TYR A 276 -5.07 25.82 -10.82
N ILE A 277 -6.04 25.24 -10.11
CA ILE A 277 -7.41 25.75 -10.07
C ILE A 277 -7.41 27.19 -9.53
N SER A 278 -6.73 27.43 -8.41
CA SER A 278 -6.60 28.78 -7.84
C SER A 278 -5.96 29.76 -8.82
N LYS A 279 -4.90 29.34 -9.54
CA LYS A 279 -4.27 30.15 -10.57
C LYS A 279 -5.22 30.49 -11.72
N LEU A 280 -6.01 29.54 -12.19
CA LEU A 280 -7.00 29.76 -13.24
C LEU A 280 -8.10 30.73 -12.78
N LEU A 281 -8.55 30.63 -11.53
CA LEU A 281 -9.52 31.57 -10.95
C LEU A 281 -8.98 33.00 -10.91
N TYR A 282 -7.75 33.19 -10.43
CA TYR A 282 -7.08 34.49 -10.45
C TYR A 282 -7.02 35.09 -11.86
N ILE A 283 -6.61 34.29 -12.85
CA ILE A 283 -6.48 34.76 -14.24
C ILE A 283 -7.85 35.10 -14.81
N PHE A 284 -8.85 34.27 -14.56
CA PHE A 284 -10.21 34.53 -15.02
C PHE A 284 -10.76 35.85 -14.46
N GLU A 285 -10.48 36.16 -13.20
CA GLU A 285 -10.97 37.37 -12.53
C GLU A 285 -10.23 38.64 -12.98
N PHE A 286 -8.90 38.61 -13.06
CA PHE A 286 -8.10 39.82 -13.26
C PHE A 286 -7.49 39.97 -14.65
N LYS A 287 -7.36 38.88 -15.41
CA LYS A 287 -6.68 38.84 -16.71
C LYS A 287 -7.38 37.93 -17.72
N PRO A 288 -8.69 38.10 -17.96
CA PRO A 288 -9.46 37.18 -18.80
C PRO A 288 -8.95 37.10 -20.24
N TRP A 289 -8.30 38.15 -20.76
CA TRP A 289 -7.67 38.14 -22.09
C TRP A 289 -6.37 37.31 -22.14
N GLU A 290 -5.68 37.13 -21.02
CA GLU A 290 -4.50 36.25 -20.94
C GLU A 290 -4.89 34.78 -20.77
N PHE A 291 -6.14 34.50 -20.38
CA PHE A 291 -6.66 33.17 -20.07
C PHE A 291 -6.32 32.13 -21.14
N PRO A 292 -6.54 32.33 -22.46
CA PRO A 292 -6.16 31.33 -23.47
C PRO A 292 -4.65 31.03 -23.48
N SER A 293 -3.81 32.07 -23.38
CA SER A 293 -2.35 31.90 -23.42
C SER A 293 -1.80 31.20 -22.17
N ILE A 294 -2.36 31.49 -21.00
CA ILE A 294 -1.92 30.87 -19.75
C ILE A 294 -2.47 29.46 -19.61
N THR A 295 -3.70 29.19 -20.06
CA THR A 295 -4.25 27.83 -20.15
C THR A 295 -3.36 26.96 -21.04
N ASN A 296 -2.95 27.46 -22.22
CA ASN A 296 -1.99 26.75 -23.07
C ASN A 296 -0.65 26.49 -22.36
N LYS A 297 -0.10 27.49 -21.65
CA LYS A 297 1.14 27.32 -20.88
C LYS A 297 0.99 26.31 -19.74
N ILE A 298 -0.17 26.25 -19.09
CA ILE A 298 -0.49 25.25 -18.05
C ILE A 298 -0.55 23.86 -18.69
N VAL A 299 -1.23 23.73 -19.83
CA VAL A 299 -1.28 22.49 -20.62
C VAL A 299 0.14 22.04 -21.00
N ASP A 300 0.98 22.94 -21.52
CA ASP A 300 2.37 22.64 -21.88
C ASP A 300 3.18 22.16 -20.67
N ASN A 301 3.08 22.83 -19.52
CA ASN A 301 3.76 22.43 -18.29
C ASN A 301 3.27 21.05 -17.78
N VAL A 302 1.97 20.77 -17.90
CA VAL A 302 1.41 19.44 -17.58
C VAL A 302 1.97 18.40 -18.53
N LEU A 303 2.02 18.66 -19.83
CA LEU A 303 2.56 17.75 -20.84
C LEU A 303 4.07 17.50 -20.65
N GLU A 304 4.84 18.52 -20.29
CA GLU A 304 6.25 18.39 -19.94
C GLU A 304 6.43 17.50 -18.70
N THR A 305 5.66 17.74 -17.64
CA THR A 305 5.68 16.91 -16.43
C THR A 305 5.31 15.46 -16.74
N VAL A 306 4.26 15.24 -17.53
CA VAL A 306 3.83 13.93 -18.01
C VAL A 306 4.96 13.22 -18.75
N ASN A 307 5.65 13.91 -19.66
CA ASN A 307 6.74 13.34 -20.45
C ASN A 307 7.93 12.96 -19.56
N ASN A 308 8.31 13.82 -18.62
CA ASN A 308 9.40 13.55 -17.68
C ASN A 308 9.11 12.30 -16.85
N VAL A 309 7.89 12.14 -16.33
CA VAL A 309 7.54 10.95 -15.54
C VAL A 309 7.44 9.69 -16.42
N LYS A 310 6.96 9.80 -17.67
CA LYS A 310 6.97 8.67 -18.63
C LYS A 310 8.39 8.19 -18.95
N LEU A 311 9.33 9.11 -19.11
CA LEU A 311 10.75 8.79 -19.34
C LEU A 311 11.34 8.07 -18.12
N GLU A 312 11.12 8.59 -16.91
CA GLU A 312 11.58 7.95 -15.67
C GLU A 312 11.01 6.53 -15.51
N ILE A 313 9.72 6.32 -15.82
CA ILE A 313 9.11 4.98 -15.80
C ILE A 313 9.78 4.05 -16.81
N ARG A 314 10.06 4.53 -18.03
CA ARG A 314 10.74 3.74 -19.05
C ARG A 314 12.15 3.36 -18.61
N ASP A 315 12.94 4.33 -18.18
CA ASP A 315 14.34 4.11 -17.80
C ASP A 315 14.44 3.09 -16.65
N ARG A 316 13.53 3.17 -15.67
CA ARG A 316 13.45 2.20 -14.58
C ARG A 316 12.99 0.82 -15.03
N LEU A 317 12.05 0.72 -15.96
CA LEU A 317 11.63 -0.57 -16.55
C LEU A 317 12.79 -1.23 -17.29
N GLU A 318 13.55 -0.47 -18.09
CA GLU A 318 14.72 -0.95 -18.81
C GLU A 318 15.82 -1.41 -17.85
N GLU A 319 16.12 -0.63 -16.82
CA GLU A 319 17.11 -0.99 -15.80
C GLU A 319 16.74 -2.28 -15.05
N ASN A 320 15.47 -2.43 -14.65
CA ASN A 320 15.01 -3.62 -13.92
C ASN A 320 14.83 -4.85 -14.83
N LEU A 321 14.62 -4.66 -16.14
CA LEU A 321 14.60 -5.74 -17.12
C LEU A 321 15.98 -6.37 -17.25
N VAL A 322 17.02 -5.54 -17.35
CA VAL A 322 18.43 -5.99 -17.42
C VAL A 322 18.85 -6.74 -16.16
N LYS A 323 18.33 -6.34 -14.99
CA LYS A 323 18.63 -6.98 -13.71
C LYS A 323 17.81 -8.24 -13.43
N GLY A 324 16.81 -8.57 -14.26
CA GLY A 324 15.93 -9.72 -14.03
C GLY A 324 14.96 -9.57 -12.85
N VAL A 325 14.76 -8.34 -12.36
CA VAL A 325 13.95 -8.02 -11.16
C VAL A 325 12.47 -7.77 -11.53
N LEU A 326 12.13 -7.90 -12.82
CA LEU A 326 10.81 -7.60 -13.35
C LEU A 326 9.79 -8.67 -12.94
N ASN A 327 9.13 -8.47 -11.80
CA ASN A 327 7.98 -9.26 -11.40
C ASN A 327 6.67 -8.59 -11.85
N SER A 328 5.57 -9.36 -11.85
CA SER A 328 4.25 -8.90 -12.32
C SER A 328 3.73 -7.67 -11.60
N VAL A 329 4.20 -7.40 -10.38
CA VAL A 329 3.71 -6.31 -9.53
C VAL A 329 4.47 -5.02 -9.77
N TYR A 330 5.78 -5.14 -9.97
CA TYR A 330 6.58 -4.02 -10.47
C TYR A 330 6.05 -3.55 -11.82
N LEU A 331 5.73 -4.50 -12.71
CA LEU A 331 5.07 -4.21 -13.98
C LEU A 331 3.69 -3.54 -13.78
N ASP A 332 2.86 -4.06 -12.87
CA ASP A 332 1.53 -3.52 -12.55
C ASP A 332 1.60 -2.08 -12.00
N LEU A 333 2.55 -1.79 -11.11
CA LEU A 333 2.83 -0.45 -10.59
C LEU A 333 3.26 0.51 -11.70
N MET A 334 4.20 0.10 -12.55
CA MET A 334 4.69 0.93 -13.66
C MET A 334 3.63 1.16 -14.72
N ILE A 335 2.86 0.13 -15.09
CA ILE A 335 1.72 0.24 -16.01
C ILE A 335 0.67 1.18 -15.43
N THR A 336 0.36 1.08 -14.15
CA THR A 336 -0.63 1.96 -13.50
C THR A 336 -0.17 3.40 -13.51
N ALA A 337 1.07 3.66 -13.10
CA ALA A 337 1.66 4.99 -13.15
C ALA A 337 1.60 5.54 -14.59
N TYR A 338 1.99 4.74 -15.57
CA TYR A 338 1.93 5.09 -16.99
C TYR A 338 0.51 5.40 -17.48
N VAL A 339 -0.49 4.58 -17.10
CA VAL A 339 -1.90 4.80 -17.46
C VAL A 339 -2.42 6.10 -16.85
N ARG A 340 -2.15 6.37 -15.57
CA ARG A 340 -2.57 7.60 -14.89
C ARG A 340 -1.96 8.85 -15.53
N ILE A 341 -0.69 8.78 -15.88
CA ILE A 341 0.00 9.88 -16.57
C ILE A 341 -0.55 10.06 -17.99
N SER A 342 -0.90 8.98 -18.68
CA SER A 342 -1.54 9.03 -20.00
C SER A 342 -2.98 9.55 -19.94
N GLU A 343 -3.70 9.34 -18.84
CA GLU A 343 -5.01 9.97 -18.59
C GLU A 343 -4.87 11.48 -18.41
N ALA A 344 -3.89 11.92 -17.61
CA ALA A 344 -3.59 13.34 -17.43
C ALA A 344 -3.21 14.02 -18.76
N GLU A 345 -2.39 13.38 -19.58
CA GLU A 345 -2.07 13.82 -20.94
C GLU A 345 -3.32 13.96 -21.82
N LYS A 346 -4.19 12.95 -21.84
CA LYS A 346 -5.44 12.99 -22.62
C LYS A 346 -6.38 14.10 -22.16
N GLN A 347 -6.42 14.39 -20.86
CA GLN A 347 -7.21 15.50 -20.33
C GLN A 347 -6.60 16.85 -20.70
N ALA A 348 -5.28 16.99 -20.59
CA ALA A 348 -4.55 18.19 -20.99
C ALA A 348 -4.74 18.49 -22.48
N LEU A 349 -4.70 17.48 -23.35
CA LEU A 349 -4.93 17.63 -24.80
C LEU A 349 -6.40 17.93 -25.19
N ARG A 350 -7.34 17.82 -24.24
CA ARG A 350 -8.77 18.13 -24.45
C ARG A 350 -9.18 19.49 -23.89
N ALA A 351 -8.36 20.07 -23.02
CA ALA A 351 -8.49 21.43 -22.50
C ALA A 351 -8.00 22.43 -23.55
#